data_AF-E3NG59-F1
#
_entry.id   AF-E3NG59-F1
#
_cell.length_a   1.000
_cell.length_b   1.000
_cell.length_c   1.000
_cell.angle_alpha   90.00
_cell.angle_beta   90.00
_cell.angle_gamma   90.00
#
_symmetry.space_group_name_H-M   'P 1'
#
loop_
_entity.id
_entity.type
_entity.pdbx_description
1 polymer ?
#
loop_
_entity_poly.entity_id
_entity_poly.type
_entity_poly.pdbx_seq_one_letter_code
_entity_poly.pdbx_strand_id
1 'polypeptide(L)'
;MDYRKYRQAHRLRVVLNRQQHPFIECQICTRRYNTTPTVIPRMLVGCGHTVCQECIQELIDLENGLVLCPFCRKATSLADGDTTQLPINYAVMDIVQ
;
A
#
# COMPACT_ATOMS: atom_id res chain seq x y z
N MET A 1 12.00 -33.54 -25.81
CA MET A 1 11.25 -32.59 -24.97
C MET A 1 12.19 -31.51 -24.48
N ASP A 2 11.93 -30.24 -24.80
CA ASP A 2 12.84 -29.14 -24.49
C ASP A 2 12.54 -28.55 -23.10
N TYR A 3 13.34 -28.97 -22.12
CA TYR A 3 13.19 -28.58 -20.72
C TYR A 3 13.50 -27.08 -20.47
N ARG A 4 14.17 -26.38 -21.40
CA ARG A 4 14.40 -24.93 -21.32
C ARG A 4 13.13 -24.17 -21.72
N LYS A 5 12.48 -24.58 -22.81
CA LYS A 5 11.18 -24.03 -23.24
C LYS A 5 10.10 -24.26 -22.18
N TYR A 6 10.07 -25.45 -21.56
CA TYR A 6 9.13 -25.75 -20.46
C TYR A 6 9.35 -24.87 -19.22
N ARG A 7 10.61 -24.70 -18.77
CA ARG A 7 10.93 -23.82 -17.63
C ARG A 7 10.62 -22.36 -17.89
N GLN A 8 10.86 -21.87 -19.11
CA GLN A 8 10.52 -20.50 -19.49
C GLN A 8 9.00 -20.29 -19.56
N ALA A 9 8.26 -21.23 -20.14
CA ALA A 9 6.79 -21.21 -20.16
C ALA A 9 6.20 -21.30 -18.74
N HIS A 10 6.76 -22.15 -17.86
CA HIS A 10 6.34 -22.25 -16.47
C HIS A 10 6.62 -20.96 -15.68
N ARG A 11 7.80 -20.34 -15.87
CA ARG A 11 8.15 -19.06 -15.24
C ARG A 11 7.26 -17.92 -15.73
N LEU A 12 6.95 -17.87 -17.03
CA LEU A 12 5.95 -16.96 -17.59
C LEU A 12 4.57 -17.20 -16.97
N ARG A 13 4.12 -18.46 -16.86
CA ARG A 13 2.83 -18.80 -16.24
C ARG A 13 2.75 -18.40 -14.76
N VAL A 14 3.82 -18.53 -14.00
CA VAL A 14 3.88 -18.11 -12.58
C VAL A 14 3.91 -16.58 -12.44
N VAL A 15 4.60 -15.86 -13.33
CA VAL A 15 4.62 -14.38 -13.35
C VAL A 15 3.29 -13.81 -13.85
N LEU A 16 2.66 -14.44 -14.85
CA LEU A 16 1.38 -14.02 -15.44
C LEU A 16 0.16 -14.43 -14.61
N ASN A 17 0.33 -15.31 -13.60
CA ASN A 17 -0.77 -15.79 -12.74
C ASN A 17 -0.72 -15.23 -11.31
N ARG A 18 0.11 -14.20 -11.04
CA ARG A 18 -0.12 -13.31 -9.91
C ARG A 18 -1.02 -12.17 -10.38
N GLN A 19 -2.32 -12.36 -10.33
CA GLN A 19 -3.24 -11.23 -10.21
C GLN A 19 -3.15 -10.62 -8.81
N GLN A 20 -1.93 -10.31 -8.35
CA GLN A 20 -1.78 -9.35 -7.28
C GLN A 20 -2.02 -8.01 -7.97
N HIS A 21 -3.06 -7.31 -7.55
CA HIS A 21 -3.27 -5.92 -7.92
C HIS A 21 -2.73 -5.07 -6.77
N PRO A 22 -1.39 -5.00 -6.57
CA PRO A 22 -0.84 -4.32 -5.42
C PRO A 22 -1.20 -2.83 -5.37
N PHE A 23 -1.66 -2.29 -6.50
CA PHE A 23 -2.10 -0.92 -6.65
C PHE A 23 -3.51 -0.65 -6.11
N ILE A 24 -4.38 -1.67 -5.97
CA ILE A 24 -5.77 -1.50 -5.49
C ILE A 24 -6.00 -2.08 -4.09
N GLU A 25 -4.97 -2.69 -3.49
CA GLU A 25 -5.03 -3.31 -2.16
C GLU A 25 -3.91 -2.77 -1.26
N CYS A 26 -4.21 -2.63 0.03
CA CYS A 26 -3.19 -2.30 1.01
C CYS A 26 -2.15 -3.43 1.11
N GLN A 27 -0.88 -3.10 0.91
CA GLN A 27 0.23 -4.08 0.98
C GLN A 27 0.54 -4.59 2.39
N ILE A 28 -0.19 -4.13 3.41
CA ILE A 28 -0.07 -4.57 4.80
C ILE A 28 -1.19 -5.55 5.16
N CYS A 29 -2.45 -5.09 5.09
CA CYS A 29 -3.60 -5.91 5.47
C CYS A 29 -4.27 -6.63 4.29
N THR A 30 -3.79 -6.44 3.05
CA THR A 30 -4.30 -7.05 1.82
C THR A 30 -5.77 -6.78 1.49
N ARG A 31 -6.40 -5.82 2.18
CA ARG A 31 -7.77 -5.39 1.88
C ARG A 31 -7.78 -4.42 0.70
N ARG A 32 -8.78 -4.59 -0.17
CA ARG A 32 -9.04 -3.69 -1.30
C ARG A 32 -9.37 -2.29 -0.77
N TYR A 33 -8.72 -1.28 -1.34
CA TYR A 33 -9.01 0.11 -1.05
C TYR A 33 -10.45 0.44 -1.46
N ASN A 34 -11.09 1.38 -0.75
CA ASN A 34 -12.37 1.97 -1.12
C ASN A 34 -12.56 3.31 -0.38
N THR A 35 -13.77 3.89 -0.43
CA THR A 35 -14.10 5.19 0.19
C THR A 35 -14.34 5.12 1.70
N THR A 36 -14.34 3.93 2.31
CA THR A 36 -14.56 3.79 3.75
C THR A 36 -13.35 4.27 4.56
N PRO A 37 -13.55 4.91 5.72
CA PRO A 37 -12.45 5.46 6.50
C PRO A 37 -11.37 4.46 6.91
N THR A 38 -11.67 3.15 7.00
CA THR A 38 -10.69 2.14 7.45
C THR A 38 -9.72 1.72 6.35
N VAL A 39 -10.22 1.55 5.12
CA VAL A 39 -9.43 1.11 3.96
C VAL A 39 -9.27 2.21 2.90
N ILE A 40 -9.42 3.49 3.28
CA ILE A 40 -9.11 4.60 2.37
C ILE A 40 -7.59 4.70 2.14
N PRO A 41 -7.11 4.81 0.89
CA PRO A 41 -5.68 4.86 0.58
C PRO A 41 -5.09 6.22 0.91
N ARG A 42 -4.28 6.30 1.96
CA ARG A 42 -3.58 7.52 2.39
C ARG A 42 -2.12 7.46 1.95
N MET A 43 -1.55 8.61 1.58
CA MET A 43 -0.15 8.73 1.20
C MET A 43 0.69 9.26 2.35
N LEU A 44 1.79 8.57 2.64
CA LEU A 44 2.81 9.05 3.55
C LEU A 44 3.65 10.15 2.87
N VAL A 45 3.46 11.41 3.26
CA VAL A 45 4.06 12.57 2.55
C VAL A 45 5.60 12.56 2.52
N GLY A 46 6.26 11.86 3.45
CA GLY A 46 7.72 11.71 3.44
C GLY A 46 8.26 10.82 2.31
N CYS A 47 7.41 10.03 1.63
CA CYS A 47 7.88 9.11 0.58
C CYS A 47 6.91 8.82 -0.57
N GLY A 48 5.62 9.15 -0.44
CA GLY A 48 4.59 8.89 -1.45
C GLY A 48 4.01 7.46 -1.43
N HIS A 49 4.53 6.55 -0.61
CA HIS A 49 3.91 5.22 -0.48
C HIS A 49 2.50 5.32 0.10
N THR A 50 1.62 4.47 -0.42
CA THR A 50 0.20 4.42 -0.05
C THR A 50 -0.05 3.26 0.93
N VAL A 51 -0.77 3.54 2.00
CA VAL A 51 -1.18 2.59 3.04
C VAL A 51 -2.62 2.93 3.43
N CYS A 52 -3.43 1.94 3.84
CA CYS A 52 -4.78 2.28 4.31
C CYS A 52 -4.74 3.01 5.66
N GLN A 53 -5.74 3.86 5.90
CA GLN A 53 -5.88 4.61 7.15
C GLN A 53 -5.69 3.75 8.41
N GLU A 54 -6.38 2.61 8.53
CA GLU A 54 -6.32 1.76 9.73
C GLU A 54 -4.89 1.25 9.98
N CYS A 55 -4.19 0.79 8.93
CA CYS A 55 -2.81 0.34 9.11
C CYS A 55 -1.85 1.50 9.41
N ILE A 56 -2.11 2.73 8.95
CA ILE A 56 -1.31 3.88 9.39
C ILE A 56 -1.54 4.14 10.88
N GLN A 57 -2.80 4.08 11.35
CA GLN A 57 -3.15 4.27 12.77
C GLN A 57 -2.44 3.27 13.68
N GLU A 58 -2.30 2.01 13.25
CA GLU A 58 -1.54 0.99 13.98
C GLU A 58 -0.02 1.22 13.98
N LEU A 59 0.51 1.99 13.02
CA LEU A 59 1.94 2.25 12.87
C LEU A 59 2.40 3.59 13.45
N ILE A 60 1.49 4.41 13.99
CA ILE A 60 1.84 5.72 14.54
C ILE A 60 2.71 5.53 15.79
N ASP A 61 3.82 6.27 15.82
CA ASP A 61 4.54 6.58 17.04
C ASP A 61 3.93 7.85 17.66
N LEU A 62 3.05 7.67 18.64
CA LEU A 62 2.33 8.76 19.31
C LEU A 62 3.25 9.63 20.17
N GLU A 63 4.35 9.08 20.67
CA GLU A 63 5.32 9.84 21.47
C GLU A 63 6.06 10.86 20.59
N ASN A 64 6.43 10.45 19.38
CA ASN A 64 7.16 11.30 18.43
C ASN A 64 6.28 12.01 17.41
N GLY A 65 4.96 11.75 17.39
CA GLY A 65 4.02 12.35 16.45
C GLY A 65 4.36 12.05 14.99
N LEU A 66 4.82 10.83 14.70
CA LEU A 66 5.25 10.44 13.36
C LEU A 66 4.87 9.00 13.02
N VAL A 67 4.93 8.68 11.73
CA VAL A 67 4.86 7.30 11.25
C VAL A 67 6.06 7.01 10.36
N LEU A 68 6.70 5.86 10.55
CA LEU A 68 7.74 5.36 9.66
C LEU A 68 7.11 4.50 8.57
N CYS A 69 7.42 4.81 7.31
CA CYS A 69 6.94 4.02 6.18
C CYS A 69 7.40 2.55 6.31
N PRO A 70 6.50 1.55 6.28
CA PRO A 70 6.89 0.14 6.44
C PRO A 70 7.71 -0.40 5.25
N PHE A 71 7.70 0.29 4.12
CA PHE A 71 8.40 -0.12 2.90
C PHE A 71 9.79 0.49 2.75
N CYS A 72 9.98 1.75 3.18
CA CYS A 72 11.22 2.49 2.96
C CYS A 72 11.75 3.24 4.19
N ARG A 73 11.08 3.12 5.34
CA ARG A 73 11.43 3.70 6.65
C ARG A 73 11.53 5.23 6.70
N LYS A 74 11.16 5.95 5.64
CA LYS A 74 11.07 7.41 5.67
C LYS A 74 9.95 7.86 6.61
N ALA A 75 10.25 8.84 7.45
CA ALA A 75 9.31 9.40 8.41
C ALA A 75 8.29 10.31 7.73
N THR A 76 7.08 10.30 8.26
CA THR A 76 6.03 11.28 7.97
C THR A 76 5.55 11.84 9.30
N SER A 77 5.73 13.14 9.52
CA SER A 77 5.21 13.83 10.71
C SER A 77 3.70 13.99 10.59
N LEU A 78 3.00 13.82 11.71
CA LEU A 78 1.56 13.98 11.84
C LEU A 78 1.30 15.15 12.79
N ALA A 79 0.55 16.16 12.35
CA ALA A 79 0.03 17.17 13.26
C ALA A 79 -0.92 16.48 14.25
N ASP A 80 -0.61 16.58 15.54
CA ASP A 80 -1.40 16.03 16.65
C ASP A 80 -1.67 14.50 16.59
N GLY A 81 -0.85 13.76 15.84
CA GLY A 81 -1.07 12.31 15.62
C GLY A 81 -2.29 11.98 14.75
N ASP A 82 -2.91 12.97 14.12
CA ASP A 82 -4.09 12.77 13.30
C ASP A 82 -3.74 12.29 11.88
N THR A 83 -3.97 11.00 11.64
CA THR A 83 -3.74 10.36 10.35
C THR A 83 -4.76 10.73 9.27
N THR A 84 -5.91 11.29 9.66
CA THR A 84 -6.95 11.69 8.70
C THR A 84 -6.55 12.89 7.85
N GLN A 85 -5.52 13.62 8.25
CA GLN A 85 -4.95 14.75 7.51
C GLN A 85 -3.99 14.32 6.39
N LEU A 86 -3.56 13.06 6.37
CA LEU A 86 -2.72 12.58 5.27
C LEU A 86 -3.50 12.62 3.95
N PRO A 87 -2.88 13.02 2.83
CA PRO A 87 -3.59 13.12 1.56
C PRO A 87 -4.08 11.75 1.09
N ILE A 88 -5.29 11.72 0.52
CA ILE A 88 -5.85 10.53 -0.12
C ILE A 88 -5.17 10.36 -1.49
N ASN A 89 -4.81 9.12 -1.83
CA ASN A 89 -4.34 8.79 -3.17
C ASN A 89 -5.52 8.62 -4.13
N TYR A 90 -6.00 9.71 -4.72
CA TYR A 90 -7.11 9.68 -5.66
C TYR A 90 -6.80 8.87 -6.93
N ALA A 91 -5.54 8.79 -7.37
CA ALA A 91 -5.17 7.96 -8.51
C ALA A 91 -5.44 6.47 -8.25
N VAL A 92 -5.25 6.00 -7.01
CA VAL A 92 -5.65 4.64 -6.62
C VAL A 92 -7.18 4.51 -6.57
N MET A 93 -7.87 5.53 -6.06
CA MET A 93 -9.33 5.53 -5.98
C MET A 93 -9.98 5.46 -7.37
N ASP A 94 -9.42 6.12 -8.38
CA ASP A 94 -9.93 6.10 -9.75
C ASP A 94 -9.75 4.72 -10.42
N ILE A 95 -8.76 3.92 -10.00
CA ILE A 95 -8.52 2.57 -10.53
C ILE A 95 -9.41 1.53 -9.85
N VAL A 96 -9.79 1.76 -8.59
CA VAL A 96 -10.63 0.84 -7.81
C VAL A 96 -12.09 0.83 -8.30
N GLN A 97 -12.52 1.90 -8.98
CA GLN A 97 -13.87 2.15 -9.51
C GLN A 97 -14.26 1.23 -10.66
#